data_AF-A0A820MET2-F1
#
_entry.id   AF-A0A820MET2-F1
#
_cell.length_a   1.000
_cell.length_b   1.000
_cell.length_c   1.000
_cell.angle_alpha   90.00
_cell.angle_beta   90.00
_cell.angle_gamma   90.00
#
_symmetry.space_group_name_H-M   'P 1'
#
loop_
_entity.id
_entity.type
_entity.pdbx_description
1 polymer ?
#
loop_
_entity_poly.entity_id
_entity_poly.type
_entity_poly.pdbx_seq_one_letter_code
_entity_poly.pdbx_strand_id
1 'polypeptide(L)' 'FRLAEMQSDDYHLDRALYYACRDDRERLCAQVSSGNGRVYRCLYDQKFNSMMSPAVSY' A
#
# COMPACT_ATOMS: atom_id res chain seq x y z
N PHE A 1 -24.38 15.03 8.55
CA PHE A 1 -23.61 14.86 7.32
C PHE A 1 -22.38 13.99 7.62
N ARG A 2 -22.45 12.69 7.30
CA ARG A 2 -21.34 11.74 7.43
C ARG A 2 -20.50 11.82 6.15
N LEU A 3 -19.54 12.75 6.10
CA LEU A 3 -18.68 12.96 4.92
C LEU A 3 -17.21 12.65 5.21
N ALA A 4 -16.93 11.66 6.08
CA ALA A 4 -15.54 11.32 6.44
C ALA A 4 -15.22 9.82 6.51
N GLU A 5 -16.10 8.94 6.00
CA GLU A 5 -15.84 7.48 5.96
C GLU A 5 -15.67 6.94 4.53
N MET A 6 -15.47 7.83 3.55
CA MET A 6 -15.06 7.49 2.18
C MET A 6 -13.76 8.21 1.81
N GLN A 7 -12.85 8.36 2.76
CA GLN A 7 -11.45 8.42 2.39
C GLN A 7 -10.95 7.00 2.57
N SER A 8 -10.96 6.27 1.47
CA SER A 8 -10.21 5.06 1.40
C SER A 8 -8.75 5.39 1.69
N ASP A 9 -8.29 5.09 2.90
CA ASP A 9 -6.90 5.32 3.27
C ASP A 9 -6.01 4.47 2.36
N ASP A 10 -5.52 5.08 1.30
CA ASP A 10 -4.53 4.49 0.43
C ASP A 10 -3.19 4.56 1.17
N TYR A 11 -2.28 3.61 0.90
CA TYR A 11 -1.00 3.50 1.62
C TYR A 11 -0.12 4.77 1.50
N HIS A 12 -0.48 5.68 0.57
CA HIS A 12 0.11 7.00 0.38
C HIS A 12 0.01 7.95 1.59
N LEU A 13 -0.98 7.76 2.48
CA LEU A 13 -1.18 8.64 3.64
C LEU A 13 -0.23 8.31 4.79
N ASP A 14 0.26 7.07 4.86
CA ASP A 14 1.31 6.68 5.78
C ASP A 14 2.66 6.86 5.07
N ARG A 15 3.38 7.92 5.46
CA ARG A 15 4.67 8.26 4.86
C ARG A 15 5.69 7.12 4.98
N ALA A 16 5.73 6.43 6.14
CA ALA A 16 6.69 5.36 6.36
C ALA A 16 6.35 4.16 5.48
N LEU A 17 5.07 3.76 5.43
CA LEU A 17 4.60 2.68 4.59
C LEU A 17 4.76 2.99 3.09
N TYR A 18 4.51 4.23 2.68
CA TYR A 18 4.70 4.66 1.30
C TYR A 18 6.15 4.46 0.85
N TYR A 19 7.13 4.91 1.63
CA TYR A 19 8.54 4.73 1.27
C TYR A 19 8.97 3.27 1.34
N ALA A 20 8.46 2.49 2.29
CA ALA A 20 8.77 1.08 2.39
C ALA A 20 8.22 0.28 1.18
N CYS A 21 7.00 0.59 0.74
CA CYS A 21 6.26 -0.24 -0.21
C CYS A 21 6.07 0.37 -1.61
N ARG A 22 6.64 1.54 -1.91
CA ARG A 22 6.49 2.18 -3.23
C ARG A 22 7.01 1.31 -4.38
N ASP A 23 8.13 0.64 -4.18
CA ASP A 23 8.74 -0.21 -5.21
C ASP A 23 8.00 -1.54 -5.31
N ASP A 24 7.55 -2.08 -4.16
CA ASP A 24 6.72 -3.28 -4.09
C ASP A 24 5.36 -3.05 -4.77
N ARG A 25 4.80 -1.84 -4.67
CA ARG A 25 3.59 -1.44 -5.38
C ARG A 25 3.78 -1.57 -6.89
N GLU A 26 4.90 -1.10 -7.45
CA GLU A 26 5.18 -1.24 -8.89
C GLU A 26 5.45 -2.69 -9.30
N ARG A 27 6.10 -3.49 -8.44
CA ARG A 27 6.51 -4.86 -8.79
C ARG A 27 5.40 -5.89 -8.61
N LEU A 28 4.61 -5.76 -7.55
CA LEU A 28 3.64 -6.77 -7.12
C LEU A 28 2.19 -6.33 -7.34
N CYS A 29 1.95 -5.02 -7.31
CA CYS A 29 0.60 -4.43 -7.34
C CYS A 29 0.39 -3.43 -8.49
N ALA A 30 1.22 -3.42 -9.55
CA ALA A 30 1.12 -2.44 -10.64
C ALA A 30 -0.26 -2.43 -11.32
N GLN A 31 -0.90 -3.59 -11.42
CA GLN A 31 -2.23 -3.78 -11.98
C GLN A 31 -3.38 -3.37 -11.03
N VAL A 32 -3.07 -3.08 -9.77
CA VAL A 32 -4.06 -2.69 -8.77
C VAL A 32 -4.30 -1.20 -8.88
N SER A 33 -5.54 -0.85 -9.25
CA SER A 33 -5.97 0.54 -9.29
C SER A 33 -5.97 1.15 -7.89
N SER A 34 -5.38 2.34 -7.77
CA SER A 34 -5.36 3.14 -6.54
C SER A 34 -6.75 3.49 -6.02
N GLY A 35 -6.81 3.94 -4.77
CA GLY A 35 -8.05 4.23 -4.05
C GLY A 35 -8.77 2.98 -3.53
N ASN A 36 -9.78 3.21 -2.69
CA ASN A 36 -10.53 2.17 -1.97
C ASN A 36 -9.64 1.22 -1.13
N GLY A 37 -8.44 1.65 -0.73
CA GLY A 37 -7.49 0.84 0.05
C GLY A 37 -6.99 -0.40 -0.69
N ARG A 38 -7.22 -0.50 -2.01
CA ARG A 38 -6.92 -1.71 -2.79
C ARG A 38 -5.42 -1.98 -2.87
N VAL A 39 -4.62 -0.94 -3.01
CA VAL A 39 -3.16 -1.07 -3.05
C VAL A 39 -2.62 -1.51 -1.70
N TYR A 40 -3.10 -0.92 -0.60
CA TYR A 40 -2.79 -1.38 0.75
C TYR A 40 -3.13 -2.85 0.94
N ARG A 41 -4.31 -3.29 0.51
CA ARG A 41 -4.72 -4.70 0.61
C ARG A 41 -3.80 -5.62 -0.19
N CYS A 42 -3.46 -5.24 -1.43
CA CYS A 42 -2.52 -5.99 -2.24
C CYS A 42 -1.16 -6.12 -1.57
N LEU A 43 -0.56 -5.02 -1.10
CA LEU A 43 0.70 -5.02 -0.37
C LEU A 43 0.64 -5.90 0.87
N TYR A 44 -0.47 -5.86 1.62
CA TYR A 44 -0.68 -6.70 2.79
C TYR A 44 -0.74 -8.20 2.44
N ASP A 45 -1.44 -8.56 1.36
CA ASP A 45 -1.53 -9.94 0.90
C ASP A 45 -0.17 -10.44 0.36
N GLN A 46 0.68 -9.53 -0.12
CA GLN A 46 2.03 -9.83 -0.62
C GLN A 46 3.14 -9.72 0.46
N LYS A 47 2.82 -9.41 1.72
CA LYS A 47 3.83 -9.16 2.77
C LYS A 47 4.79 -10.32 3.07
N PHE A 48 4.44 -11.55 2.66
CA PHE A 48 5.27 -12.74 2.78
C PHE A 48 5.85 -13.23 1.44
N ASN A 49 5.62 -12.48 0.36
CA ASN A 49 6.21 -12.77 -0.93
C ASN A 49 7.72 -12.53 -0.85
N SER A 50 8.51 -13.45 -1.41
CA SER A 50 9.98 -13.33 -1.45
C SER A 50 10.47 -12.12 -2.26
N MET A 51 9.61 -11.55 -3.11
CA MET A 51 9.88 -10.34 -3.88
C MET A 51 9.49 -9.04 -3.15
N MET A 52 8.88 -9.13 -1.96
CA MET A 52 8.55 -7.98 -1.13
C MET A 52 9.83 -7.43 -0.50
N SER A 53 10.03 -6.11 -0.55
CA SER A 53 11.20 -5.47 0.04
C SER A 53 11.14 -5.56 1.57
N PRO A 54 12.28 -5.77 2.27
CA PRO A 54 12.29 -5.71 3.73
C PRO A 54 11.87 -4.31 4.16
N ALA A 55 10.97 -4.22 5.15
CA ALA A 55 10.59 -2.95 5.73
C ALA A 55 11.86 -2.22 6.19
N VAL A 56 12.11 -1.04 5.64
CA VAL A 56 13.30 -0.25 5.95
C VAL A 56 13.15 0.27 7.38
N SER A 57 13.78 -0.42 8.33
CA SER A 57 13.93 0.05 9.71
C SER A 57 14.94 1.19 9.72
N TYR A 58 14.49 2.43 9.92
CA TYR A 58 15.35 3.56 10.25
C TYR A 58 15.12 3.98 11.70
#